data_AF-A0A8T2KCX6-F1
#
_entry.id   AF-A0A8T2KCX6-F1
#
_cell.length_a   1.000
_cell.length_b   1.000
_cell.length_c   1.000
_cell.angle_alpha   90.00
_cell.angle_beta   90.00
_cell.angle_gamma   90.00
#
_symmetry.space_group_name_H-M   'P 1'
#
loop_
_entity.id
_entity.type
_entity.pdbx_description
1 polymer ?
#
loop_
_entity_poly.entity_id
_entity_poly.type
_entity_poly.pdbx_seq_one_letter_code
_entity_poly.pdbx_strand_id
1 'polypeptide(L)'
;MVDVGKWPIFALCPHEDLKFIQQACVFGSGNEVLYITKNDEVFVMGTNSSGCLGTGDAQSTIEPRSIVMLSGKKIVSMIMGVDHIWRGVCWGHNAYSQLGNGSHNQSSSSPCQVSHNLINKKVISGVVCGYAHTLALTDEGGMYAWGANSYGQLGTGNKSNQSYPVQVLVEKERIVEIAACHSSHTSAAKSQSGQIYMWGQCRGQSVITPYLTHFTCTDDVFACFSTPAVMWRLLSVEPDDHLTVAESLKKEFDNPNTADLKFLVDGKYIYVHKVLLKIRCEHFRSLLHESDEEMIEINQFSYPVYYAFLEYLYTDNISIAPEDAIGLLELATLYRENRLKLLCQQTIKQGICEQNAIVLFSAAVKYDAQDLEEFCFRFCINHMTIVTQTEAFAEMDSDLLKNFISKASKAGAFKN
;
A
#
# COMPACT_ATOMS: atom_id res chain seq x y z
N MET A 1 -16.21 12.92 -6.46
CA MET A 1 -17.30 12.31 -7.25
C MET A 1 -16.77 11.00 -7.78
N VAL A 2 -17.44 9.87 -7.51
CA VAL A 2 -16.95 8.55 -7.95
C VAL A 2 -16.99 8.51 -9.47
N ASP A 3 -15.83 8.37 -10.12
CA ASP A 3 -15.71 8.34 -11.58
C ASP A 3 -16.09 6.94 -12.12
N VAL A 4 -17.37 6.62 -12.02
CA VAL A 4 -17.95 5.32 -12.41
C VAL A 4 -17.87 5.07 -13.92
N GLY A 5 -17.71 6.12 -14.73
CA GLY A 5 -17.63 6.02 -16.21
C GLY A 5 -16.41 5.27 -16.72
N LYS A 6 -15.41 5.00 -15.87
CA LYS A 6 -14.24 4.17 -16.19
C LYS A 6 -14.53 2.68 -16.29
N TRP A 7 -15.66 2.21 -15.75
CA TRP A 7 -16.02 0.79 -15.79
C TRP A 7 -16.84 0.48 -17.05
N PRO A 8 -16.47 -0.54 -17.84
CA PRO A 8 -17.14 -0.87 -19.10
C PRO A 8 -18.65 -1.08 -19.00
N ILE A 9 -19.14 -1.58 -17.85
CA ILE A 9 -20.57 -1.84 -17.65
C ILE A 9 -21.43 -0.57 -17.66
N PHE A 10 -20.86 0.58 -17.29
CA PHE A 10 -21.56 1.87 -17.34
C PHE A 10 -21.53 2.52 -18.72
N ALA A 11 -20.81 1.97 -19.70
CA ALA A 11 -20.74 2.52 -21.06
C ALA A 11 -22.10 2.51 -21.78
N LEU A 12 -23.04 1.68 -21.32
CA LEU A 12 -24.40 1.60 -21.85
C LEU A 12 -25.38 2.52 -21.12
N CYS A 13 -24.98 3.16 -20.01
CA CYS A 13 -25.80 4.12 -19.27
C CYS A 13 -25.65 5.53 -19.87
N PRO A 14 -26.74 6.30 -20.01
CA PRO A 14 -26.66 7.70 -20.40
C PRO A 14 -25.74 8.50 -19.46
N HIS A 15 -24.90 9.38 -20.03
CA HIS A 15 -23.96 10.20 -19.26
C HIS A 15 -24.63 11.10 -18.20
N GLU A 16 -25.89 11.46 -18.40
CA GLU A 16 -26.67 12.24 -17.43
C GLU A 16 -27.01 11.42 -16.18
N ASP A 17 -27.30 10.12 -16.35
CA ASP A 17 -27.69 9.21 -15.27
C ASP A 17 -26.52 8.87 -14.34
N LEU A 18 -25.30 8.82 -14.89
CA LEU A 18 -24.08 8.57 -14.10
C LEU A 18 -23.84 9.62 -13.01
N LYS A 19 -24.31 10.86 -13.21
CA LYS A 19 -24.15 11.96 -12.24
C LYS A 19 -25.01 11.79 -10.98
N PHE A 20 -26.03 10.94 -11.06
CA PHE A 20 -26.93 10.63 -9.96
C PHE A 20 -26.45 9.45 -9.13
N ILE A 21 -25.45 8.69 -9.59
CA ILE A 21 -24.89 7.57 -8.82
C ILE A 21 -24.12 8.11 -7.62
N GLN A 22 -24.52 7.69 -6.44
CA GLN A 22 -23.87 8.01 -5.18
C GLN A 22 -22.88 6.92 -4.78
N GLN A 23 -23.25 5.65 -4.97
CA GLN A 23 -22.42 4.49 -4.68
C GLN A 23 -22.67 3.41 -5.75
N ALA A 24 -21.63 2.66 -6.11
CA ALA A 24 -21.75 1.53 -7.02
C ALA A 24 -20.84 0.39 -6.58
N CYS A 25 -21.29 -0.83 -6.82
CA CYS A 25 -20.54 -2.07 -6.67
C CYS A 25 -20.61 -2.81 -8.00
N VAL A 26 -19.51 -2.85 -8.74
CA VAL A 26 -19.33 -3.71 -9.91
C VAL A 26 -18.83 -5.07 -9.40
N PHE A 27 -19.44 -6.16 -9.84
CA PHE A 27 -19.14 -7.51 -9.38
C PHE A 27 -19.10 -8.52 -10.53
N GLY A 28 -18.91 -9.79 -10.18
CA GLY A 28 -18.64 -10.88 -11.12
C GLY A 28 -17.36 -10.62 -11.92
N SER A 29 -17.35 -10.96 -13.21
CA SER A 29 -16.22 -10.70 -14.10
C SER A 29 -16.20 -9.25 -14.63
N GLY A 30 -16.80 -8.31 -13.89
CA GLY A 30 -17.02 -6.92 -14.32
C GLY A 30 -18.27 -6.71 -15.17
N ASN A 31 -19.16 -7.70 -15.21
CA ASN A 31 -20.33 -7.74 -16.09
C ASN A 31 -21.64 -7.57 -15.33
N GLU A 32 -21.59 -7.27 -14.04
CA GLU A 32 -22.72 -7.04 -13.16
C GLU A 32 -22.48 -5.83 -12.28
N VAL A 33 -23.53 -5.05 -12.03
CA VAL A 33 -23.45 -3.86 -11.19
C VAL A 33 -24.71 -3.68 -10.36
N LEU A 34 -24.51 -3.26 -9.12
CA LEU A 34 -25.55 -2.74 -8.24
C LEU A 34 -25.14 -1.33 -7.83
N TYR A 35 -26.02 -0.36 -8.01
CA TYR A 35 -25.71 1.03 -7.68
C TYR A 35 -26.90 1.74 -7.04
N ILE A 36 -26.58 2.79 -6.31
CA ILE A 36 -27.52 3.59 -5.52
C ILE A 36 -27.47 5.02 -6.04
N THR A 37 -28.64 5.59 -6.31
CA THR A 37 -28.75 6.99 -6.72
C THR A 37 -28.76 7.92 -5.50
N LYS A 38 -28.53 9.22 -5.73
CA LYS A 38 -28.67 10.28 -4.72
C LYS A 38 -30.07 10.37 -4.09
N ASN A 39 -31.07 9.72 -4.69
CA ASN A 39 -32.44 9.65 -4.19
C ASN A 39 -32.70 8.34 -3.41
N ASP A 40 -31.64 7.63 -3.00
CA ASP A 40 -31.71 6.33 -2.33
C ASP A 40 -32.42 5.23 -3.15
N GLU A 41 -32.44 5.35 -4.49
CA GLU A 41 -32.98 4.31 -5.37
C GLU A 41 -31.91 3.30 -5.72
N VAL A 42 -32.27 2.00 -5.71
CA VAL A 42 -31.34 0.92 -5.99
C VAL A 42 -31.60 0.35 -7.38
N PHE A 43 -30.56 0.27 -8.18
CA PHE A 43 -30.60 -0.29 -9.52
C PHE A 43 -29.57 -1.39 -9.71
N VAL A 44 -29.90 -2.33 -10.59
CA VAL A 44 -29.03 -3.43 -11.02
C VAL A 44 -29.03 -3.58 -12.52
N MET A 45 -27.90 -4.03 -13.05
CA MET A 45 -27.72 -4.32 -14.46
C MET A 45 -26.63 -5.38 -14.63
N GLY A 46 -26.71 -6.18 -15.69
CA GLY A 46 -25.67 -7.13 -16.07
C GLY A 46 -26.17 -8.56 -16.26
N THR A 47 -25.25 -9.50 -16.11
CA THR A 47 -25.53 -10.94 -16.20
C THR A 47 -26.31 -11.43 -14.99
N ASN A 48 -27.35 -12.25 -15.20
CA ASN A 48 -28.23 -12.74 -14.12
C ASN A 48 -28.50 -14.25 -14.16
N SER A 49 -27.62 -15.04 -14.78
CA SER A 49 -27.88 -16.48 -15.02
C SER A 49 -28.11 -17.30 -13.74
N SER A 50 -27.71 -16.79 -12.57
CA SER A 50 -27.91 -17.42 -11.25
C SER A 50 -28.87 -16.65 -10.33
N GLY A 51 -29.62 -15.67 -10.84
CA GLY A 51 -30.47 -14.80 -10.01
C GLY A 51 -29.69 -13.82 -9.13
N CYS A 52 -28.42 -13.57 -9.45
CA CYS A 52 -27.53 -12.67 -8.70
C CYS A 52 -28.00 -11.21 -8.72
N LEU A 53 -28.75 -10.75 -9.73
CA LEU A 53 -29.25 -9.38 -9.73
C LEU A 53 -30.38 -9.13 -8.71
N GLY A 54 -30.99 -10.17 -8.14
CA GLY A 54 -32.05 -9.98 -7.13
C GLY A 54 -33.36 -9.40 -7.69
N THR A 55 -33.58 -9.50 -9.00
CA THR A 55 -34.76 -8.99 -9.71
C THR A 55 -36.00 -9.88 -9.61
N GLY A 56 -35.88 -11.04 -8.97
CA GLY A 56 -36.91 -12.08 -8.93
C GLY A 56 -36.90 -13.04 -10.12
N ASP A 57 -35.98 -12.84 -11.07
CA ASP A 57 -35.78 -13.70 -12.23
C ASP A 57 -34.30 -14.05 -12.42
N ALA A 58 -34.00 -14.85 -13.44
CA ALA A 58 -32.63 -15.16 -13.89
C ALA A 58 -32.32 -14.49 -15.24
N GLN A 59 -33.01 -13.38 -15.56
CA GLN A 59 -32.85 -12.69 -16.84
C GLN A 59 -31.78 -11.60 -16.73
N SER A 60 -30.74 -11.73 -17.56
CA SER A 60 -29.73 -10.68 -17.72
C SER A 60 -30.37 -9.43 -18.32
N THR A 61 -29.83 -8.26 -17.98
CA THR A 61 -30.36 -6.99 -18.47
C THR A 61 -29.24 -5.98 -18.72
N ILE A 62 -29.36 -5.24 -19.81
CA ILE A 62 -28.47 -4.12 -20.16
C ILE A 62 -29.09 -2.76 -19.82
N GLU A 63 -30.34 -2.75 -19.39
CA GLU A 63 -31.00 -1.55 -18.91
C GLU A 63 -31.10 -1.63 -17.39
N PRO A 64 -30.84 -0.54 -16.66
CA PRO A 64 -30.98 -0.55 -15.22
C PRO A 64 -32.38 -0.94 -14.76
N ARG A 65 -32.47 -2.00 -13.95
CA ARG A 65 -33.71 -2.42 -13.30
C ARG A 65 -33.71 -1.99 -11.84
N SER A 66 -34.82 -1.40 -11.39
CA SER A 66 -34.97 -0.98 -10.00
C SER A 66 -35.26 -2.17 -9.08
N ILE A 67 -34.56 -2.25 -7.94
CA ILE A 67 -34.93 -3.14 -6.84
C ILE A 67 -35.79 -2.35 -5.85
N VAL A 68 -37.08 -2.27 -6.15
CA VAL A 68 -38.07 -1.46 -5.39
C VAL A 68 -38.06 -1.80 -3.89
N MET A 69 -37.81 -3.06 -3.52
CA MET A 69 -37.76 -3.51 -2.12
C MET A 69 -36.59 -2.91 -1.32
N LEU A 70 -35.57 -2.40 -1.99
CA LEU A 70 -34.37 -1.82 -1.39
C LEU A 70 -34.33 -0.29 -1.46
N SER A 71 -35.07 0.32 -2.39
CA SER A 71 -35.15 1.79 -2.54
C SER A 71 -35.70 2.48 -1.29
N GLY A 72 -35.11 3.61 -0.90
CA GLY A 72 -35.47 4.40 0.28
C GLY A 72 -34.99 3.82 1.62
N LYS A 73 -34.19 2.74 1.59
CA LYS A 73 -33.58 2.17 2.80
C LYS A 73 -32.14 2.64 2.94
N LYS A 74 -31.70 2.94 4.18
CA LYS A 74 -30.29 3.24 4.46
C LYS A 74 -29.41 2.02 4.18
N ILE A 75 -28.57 2.12 3.15
CA ILE A 75 -27.61 1.08 2.76
C ILE A 75 -26.26 1.38 3.39
N VAL A 76 -25.68 0.39 4.07
CA VAL A 76 -24.45 0.53 4.87
C VAL A 76 -23.25 -0.10 4.16
N SER A 77 -23.46 -1.13 3.34
CA SER A 77 -22.41 -1.80 2.57
C SER A 77 -23.00 -2.56 1.38
N MET A 78 -22.23 -2.64 0.28
CA MET A 78 -22.48 -3.52 -0.86
C MET A 78 -21.25 -4.41 -1.01
N ILE A 79 -21.41 -5.73 -1.01
CA ILE A 79 -20.28 -6.68 -0.97
C ILE A 79 -20.36 -7.64 -2.15
N MET A 80 -19.19 -7.95 -2.69
CA MET A 80 -18.94 -8.89 -3.77
C MET A 80 -18.77 -10.32 -3.23
N GLY A 81 -19.54 -11.24 -3.80
CA GLY A 81 -19.48 -12.70 -3.64
C GLY A 81 -20.62 -13.27 -4.48
N VAL A 82 -20.71 -14.59 -4.66
CA VAL A 82 -21.79 -15.22 -5.45
C VAL A 82 -23.19 -15.07 -4.79
N ASP A 83 -23.28 -14.27 -3.73
CA ASP A 83 -24.48 -13.94 -2.96
C ASP A 83 -24.38 -12.50 -2.39
N HIS A 84 -25.43 -11.70 -2.59
CA HIS A 84 -25.50 -10.32 -2.12
C HIS A 84 -26.15 -10.26 -0.75
N ILE A 85 -25.49 -9.68 0.26
CA ILE A 85 -25.99 -9.63 1.64
C ILE A 85 -26.16 -8.18 2.12
N TRP A 86 -27.39 -7.79 2.46
CA TRP A 86 -27.85 -6.46 2.90
C TRP A 86 -28.57 -6.55 4.25
N ARG A 87 -28.07 -5.95 5.34
CA ARG A 87 -28.81 -5.81 6.63
C ARG A 87 -29.64 -7.07 7.04
N GLY A 88 -29.09 -8.27 6.81
CA GLY A 88 -29.79 -9.53 7.07
C GLY A 88 -30.73 -9.99 5.96
N VAL A 89 -30.54 -9.58 4.72
CA VAL A 89 -31.18 -10.09 3.49
C VAL A 89 -30.11 -10.58 2.56
N CYS A 90 -30.38 -11.64 1.84
CA CYS A 90 -29.49 -12.34 0.94
C CYS A 90 -30.23 -12.74 -0.34
N TRP A 91 -29.53 -12.80 -1.47
CA TRP A 91 -30.02 -13.42 -2.70
C TRP A 91 -28.83 -13.86 -3.56
N GLY A 92 -29.05 -14.79 -4.48
CA GLY A 92 -28.00 -15.37 -5.33
C GLY A 92 -27.86 -16.88 -5.21
N HIS A 93 -26.65 -17.36 -5.46
CA HIS A 93 -26.28 -18.75 -5.66
C HIS A 93 -26.03 -19.53 -4.37
N ASN A 94 -26.87 -20.51 -4.06
CA ASN A 94 -26.85 -21.15 -2.74
C ASN A 94 -26.32 -22.60 -2.70
N ALA A 95 -25.43 -23.01 -3.62
CA ALA A 95 -24.90 -24.39 -3.65
C ALA A 95 -24.11 -24.79 -2.39
N TYR A 96 -23.66 -23.80 -1.61
CA TYR A 96 -22.88 -24.05 -0.38
C TYR A 96 -23.51 -23.40 0.85
N SER A 97 -24.82 -23.13 0.82
CA SER A 97 -25.56 -22.49 1.92
C SER A 97 -25.11 -21.06 2.27
N GLN A 98 -24.62 -20.34 1.27
CA GLN A 98 -24.06 -19.00 1.35
C GLN A 98 -25.11 -17.93 1.72
N LEU A 99 -26.39 -18.22 1.49
CA LEU A 99 -27.49 -17.34 1.87
C LEU A 99 -27.68 -17.23 3.39
N GLY A 100 -27.29 -18.24 4.18
CA GLY A 100 -27.42 -18.19 5.65
C GLY A 100 -28.87 -18.14 6.16
N ASN A 101 -29.84 -18.51 5.32
CA ASN A 101 -31.28 -18.55 5.63
C ASN A 101 -31.79 -19.96 6.04
N GLY A 102 -30.88 -20.92 6.20
CA GLY A 102 -31.19 -22.32 6.51
C GLY A 102 -31.42 -23.21 5.28
N SER A 103 -31.53 -22.66 4.07
CA SER A 103 -31.66 -23.45 2.84
C SER A 103 -30.31 -23.97 2.33
N HIS A 104 -30.34 -25.09 1.61
CA HIS A 104 -29.18 -25.74 1.00
C HIS A 104 -29.50 -26.08 -0.45
N ASN A 105 -28.59 -25.77 -1.39
CA ASN A 105 -28.76 -26.01 -2.83
C ASN A 105 -30.01 -25.36 -3.46
N GLN A 106 -30.54 -24.31 -2.86
CA GLN A 106 -31.69 -23.56 -3.37
C GLN A 106 -31.31 -22.09 -3.51
N SER A 107 -30.93 -21.70 -4.74
CA SER A 107 -30.65 -20.31 -5.08
C SER A 107 -31.90 -19.46 -4.93
N SER A 108 -31.73 -18.18 -4.61
CA SER A 108 -32.84 -17.24 -4.46
C SER A 108 -32.65 -16.07 -5.43
N SER A 109 -33.57 -15.91 -6.37
CA SER A 109 -33.57 -14.79 -7.32
C SER A 109 -34.20 -13.52 -6.75
N SER A 110 -34.82 -13.59 -5.57
CA SER A 110 -35.42 -12.45 -4.87
C SER A 110 -34.73 -12.24 -3.52
N PRO A 111 -34.59 -10.99 -3.05
CA PRO A 111 -34.05 -10.70 -1.72
C PRO A 111 -34.83 -11.45 -0.62
N CYS A 112 -34.15 -12.30 0.15
CA CYS A 112 -34.73 -13.09 1.24
C CYS A 112 -33.97 -12.90 2.56
N GLN A 113 -34.62 -13.03 3.73
CA GLN A 113 -33.95 -12.76 5.01
C GLN A 113 -32.92 -13.84 5.37
N VAL A 114 -31.73 -13.43 5.79
CA VAL A 114 -30.75 -14.23 6.55
C VAL A 114 -31.42 -14.65 7.87
N SER A 115 -31.08 -15.84 8.37
CA SER A 115 -31.82 -16.45 9.48
C SER A 115 -31.84 -15.62 10.78
N HIS A 116 -32.85 -15.91 11.62
CA HIS A 116 -33.18 -15.23 12.87
C HIS A 116 -32.04 -15.09 13.90
N ASN A 117 -30.97 -15.89 13.80
CA ASN A 117 -29.82 -15.81 14.69
C ASN A 117 -29.04 -14.48 14.59
N LEU A 118 -29.13 -13.76 13.46
CA LEU A 118 -28.63 -12.37 13.34
C LEU A 118 -29.70 -11.30 13.61
N ILE A 119 -30.98 -11.61 13.40
CA ILE A 119 -32.09 -10.62 13.42
C ILE A 119 -32.26 -9.99 14.82
N ASN A 120 -31.96 -10.74 15.88
CA ASN A 120 -32.07 -10.23 17.25
C ASN A 120 -30.83 -9.46 17.74
N LYS A 121 -29.73 -9.46 16.98
CA LYS A 121 -28.49 -8.75 17.31
C LYS A 121 -28.43 -7.48 16.46
N LYS A 122 -29.15 -6.46 16.95
CA LYS A 122 -29.38 -5.18 16.28
C LYS A 122 -28.05 -4.58 15.83
N VAL A 123 -27.92 -4.36 14.52
CA VAL A 123 -26.84 -3.65 13.81
C VAL A 123 -25.63 -4.50 13.46
N ILE A 124 -25.62 -4.92 12.18
CA ILE A 124 -24.43 -5.39 11.49
C ILE A 124 -23.62 -4.15 11.09
N SER A 125 -22.39 -4.03 11.62
CA SER A 125 -21.45 -2.94 11.35
C SER A 125 -20.62 -3.19 10.08
N GLY A 126 -20.46 -4.46 9.70
CA GLY A 126 -19.81 -4.85 8.44
C GLY A 126 -20.19 -6.26 8.03
N VAL A 127 -20.21 -6.53 6.73
CA VAL A 127 -20.30 -7.87 6.15
C VAL A 127 -19.19 -7.98 5.10
N VAL A 128 -18.59 -9.14 4.94
CA VAL A 128 -17.65 -9.44 3.85
C VAL A 128 -17.92 -10.83 3.31
N CYS A 129 -17.71 -11.02 2.02
CA CYS A 129 -17.90 -12.31 1.36
C CYS A 129 -16.57 -12.80 0.80
N GLY A 130 -16.27 -14.07 1.02
CA GLY A 130 -15.20 -14.77 0.32
C GLY A 130 -15.74 -15.57 -0.87
N TYR A 131 -14.99 -16.57 -1.34
CA TYR A 131 -15.38 -17.36 -2.53
C TYR A 131 -16.78 -18.00 -2.42
N ALA A 132 -17.08 -18.61 -1.28
CA ALA A 132 -18.35 -19.28 -1.03
C ALA A 132 -18.74 -19.20 0.45
N HIS A 133 -18.34 -18.16 1.15
CA HIS A 133 -18.62 -17.96 2.58
C HIS A 133 -18.82 -16.49 2.89
N THR A 134 -19.50 -16.22 3.99
CA THR A 134 -19.77 -14.87 4.45
C THR A 134 -19.32 -14.72 5.89
N LEU A 135 -18.73 -13.57 6.20
CA LEU A 135 -18.52 -13.09 7.56
C LEU A 135 -19.40 -11.86 7.82
N ALA A 136 -19.91 -11.73 9.04
CA ALA A 136 -20.62 -10.55 9.51
C ALA A 136 -20.09 -10.11 10.87
N LEU A 137 -19.99 -8.80 11.05
CA LEU A 137 -19.54 -8.14 12.26
C LEU A 137 -20.71 -7.36 12.86
N THR A 138 -20.98 -7.57 14.14
CA THR A 138 -21.97 -6.77 14.87
C THR A 138 -21.35 -5.50 15.44
N ASP A 139 -22.17 -4.51 15.74
CA ASP A 139 -21.78 -3.30 16.48
C ASP A 139 -21.27 -3.60 17.91
N GLU A 140 -21.67 -4.73 18.51
CA GLU A 140 -21.11 -5.25 19.76
C GLU A 140 -19.72 -5.87 19.58
N GLY A 141 -19.25 -6.04 18.33
CA GLY A 141 -17.98 -6.65 17.96
C GLY A 141 -17.99 -8.18 17.99
N GLY A 142 -19.18 -8.78 17.88
CA GLY A 142 -19.36 -10.20 17.66
C GLY A 142 -19.19 -10.54 16.18
N MET A 143 -18.48 -11.63 15.90
CA MET A 143 -18.24 -12.12 14.54
C MET A 143 -19.07 -13.36 14.26
N TYR A 144 -19.66 -13.42 13.07
CA TYR A 144 -20.49 -14.53 12.59
C TYR A 144 -20.02 -14.99 11.23
N ALA A 145 -20.13 -16.29 10.95
CA ALA A 145 -19.75 -16.88 9.68
C ALA A 145 -20.75 -17.94 9.21
N TRP A 146 -20.98 -18.03 7.90
CA TRP A 146 -21.78 -19.09 7.25
C TRP A 146 -21.35 -19.36 5.81
N GLY A 147 -21.89 -20.43 5.22
CA GLY A 147 -21.57 -20.89 3.87
C GLY A 147 -20.63 -22.10 3.84
N ALA A 148 -19.80 -22.19 2.79
CA ALA A 148 -18.83 -23.25 2.58
C ALA A 148 -17.75 -23.25 3.66
N ASN A 149 -17.32 -24.43 4.10
CA ASN A 149 -16.30 -24.57 5.15
C ASN A 149 -15.25 -25.67 4.88
N SER A 150 -15.15 -26.17 3.66
CA SER A 150 -14.24 -27.29 3.32
C SER A 150 -12.77 -27.03 3.67
N TYR A 151 -12.35 -25.77 3.77
CA TYR A 151 -11.00 -25.34 4.13
C TYR A 151 -10.90 -24.72 5.53
N GLY A 152 -11.98 -24.73 6.32
CA GLY A 152 -12.00 -24.10 7.65
C GLY A 152 -12.24 -22.59 7.62
N GLN A 153 -12.66 -22.03 6.48
CA GLN A 153 -12.85 -20.59 6.27
C GLN A 153 -13.92 -19.95 7.16
N LEU A 154 -14.74 -20.74 7.86
CA LEU A 154 -15.68 -20.20 8.84
C LEU A 154 -15.06 -20.03 10.24
N GLY A 155 -13.89 -20.60 10.51
CA GLY A 155 -13.21 -20.44 11.81
C GLY A 155 -13.91 -21.13 12.98
N THR A 156 -14.83 -22.06 12.71
CA THR A 156 -15.70 -22.71 13.71
C THR A 156 -15.10 -23.96 14.37
N GLY A 157 -13.81 -24.23 14.15
CA GLY A 157 -13.12 -25.41 14.67
C GLY A 157 -13.49 -26.72 13.95
N ASN A 158 -14.16 -26.64 12.81
CA ASN A 158 -14.52 -27.78 11.96
C ASN A 158 -14.51 -27.39 10.47
N LYS A 159 -14.86 -28.35 9.60
CA LYS A 159 -14.90 -28.16 8.14
C LYS A 159 -16.30 -28.35 7.53
N SER A 160 -17.34 -28.31 8.36
CA SER A 160 -18.72 -28.53 7.94
C SER A 160 -19.34 -27.21 7.48
N ASN A 161 -19.97 -27.22 6.31
CA ASN A 161 -20.74 -26.08 5.80
C ASN A 161 -21.82 -25.67 6.80
N GLN A 162 -22.09 -24.38 6.90
CA GLN A 162 -23.08 -23.84 7.84
C GLN A 162 -24.16 -23.11 7.06
N SER A 163 -25.39 -23.60 7.14
CA SER A 163 -26.57 -22.95 6.53
C SER A 163 -27.20 -21.88 7.40
N TYR A 164 -26.69 -21.73 8.62
CA TYR A 164 -27.05 -20.68 9.55
C TYR A 164 -25.77 -19.94 9.95
N PRO A 165 -25.85 -18.63 10.23
CA PRO A 165 -24.77 -17.89 10.84
C PRO A 165 -24.38 -18.50 12.18
N VAL A 166 -23.10 -18.83 12.31
CA VAL A 166 -22.49 -19.36 13.53
C VAL A 166 -21.55 -18.31 14.09
N GLN A 167 -21.60 -18.11 15.40
CA GLN A 167 -20.67 -17.19 16.06
C GLN A 167 -19.25 -17.75 16.01
N VAL A 168 -18.31 -16.93 15.55
CA VAL A 168 -16.88 -17.25 15.55
C VAL A 168 -16.25 -16.61 16.77
N LEU A 169 -15.58 -17.42 17.60
CA LEU A 169 -14.97 -16.96 18.84
C LEU A 169 -13.50 -16.63 18.60
N VAL A 170 -13.13 -15.39 18.93
CA VAL A 170 -11.74 -14.91 19.04
C VAL A 170 -11.55 -14.54 20.51
N GLU A 171 -10.41 -14.90 21.10
CA GLU A 171 -10.06 -14.93 22.54
C GLU A 171 -10.62 -13.80 23.44
N LYS A 172 -11.94 -13.76 23.66
CA LYS A 172 -12.68 -12.74 24.43
C LYS A 172 -12.41 -11.28 24.04
N GLU A 173 -11.79 -11.01 22.89
CA GLU A 173 -11.59 -9.66 22.38
C GLU A 173 -12.72 -9.25 21.44
N ARG A 174 -13.05 -7.95 21.48
CA ARG A 174 -13.98 -7.33 20.55
C ARG A 174 -13.33 -7.25 19.17
N ILE A 175 -14.03 -7.72 18.15
CA ILE A 175 -13.60 -7.54 16.75
C ILE A 175 -14.06 -6.16 16.25
N VAL A 176 -13.17 -5.47 15.57
CA VAL A 176 -13.44 -4.15 14.96
C VAL A 176 -13.42 -4.20 13.44
N GLU A 177 -12.93 -5.30 12.87
CA GLU A 177 -12.78 -5.45 11.44
C GLU A 177 -12.84 -6.91 11.03
N ILE A 178 -13.48 -7.17 9.89
CA ILE A 178 -13.53 -8.48 9.24
C ILE A 178 -13.14 -8.32 7.77
N ALA A 179 -12.49 -9.33 7.22
CA ALA A 179 -12.01 -9.34 5.85
C ALA A 179 -12.15 -10.73 5.24
N ALA A 180 -12.60 -10.78 4.00
CA ALA A 180 -12.69 -11.99 3.19
C ALA A 180 -12.51 -11.62 1.72
N CYS A 181 -12.09 -12.58 0.90
CA CYS A 181 -11.78 -12.34 -0.50
C CYS A 181 -12.51 -13.31 -1.44
N HIS A 182 -13.14 -12.78 -2.49
CA HIS A 182 -13.94 -13.52 -3.48
C HIS A 182 -13.16 -14.64 -4.22
N SER A 183 -11.84 -14.53 -4.36
CA SER A 183 -11.01 -15.54 -5.03
C SER A 183 -10.34 -16.50 -4.04
N SER A 184 -10.62 -16.38 -2.75
CA SER A 184 -9.94 -17.11 -1.70
C SER A 184 -10.89 -17.76 -0.70
N HIS A 185 -10.42 -18.84 -0.09
CA HIS A 185 -11.04 -19.48 1.06
C HIS A 185 -10.39 -19.00 2.37
N THR A 186 -9.79 -17.81 2.38
CA THR A 186 -9.16 -17.20 3.56
C THR A 186 -10.05 -16.11 4.13
N SER A 187 -10.10 -16.07 5.45
CA SER A 187 -10.77 -15.06 6.26
C SER A 187 -9.76 -14.41 7.20
N ALA A 188 -9.98 -13.15 7.53
CA ALA A 188 -9.19 -12.43 8.51
C ALA A 188 -10.07 -11.50 9.37
N ALA A 189 -9.56 -11.15 10.55
CA ALA A 189 -10.19 -10.17 11.42
C ALA A 189 -9.15 -9.38 12.22
N LYS A 190 -9.52 -8.15 12.60
CA LYS A 190 -8.75 -7.30 13.52
C LYS A 190 -9.51 -7.12 14.81
N SER A 191 -8.84 -7.31 15.94
CA SER A 191 -9.40 -7.00 17.25
C SER A 191 -9.21 -5.53 17.62
N GLN A 192 -9.94 -5.08 18.64
CA GLN A 192 -9.81 -3.72 19.19
C GLN A 192 -8.40 -3.40 19.71
N SER A 193 -7.60 -4.41 20.09
CA SER A 193 -6.22 -4.24 20.54
C SER A 193 -5.23 -4.12 19.38
N GLY A 194 -5.71 -4.24 18.14
CA GLY A 194 -4.89 -4.18 16.93
C GLY A 194 -4.33 -5.53 16.49
N GLN A 195 -4.66 -6.63 17.15
CA GLN A 195 -4.21 -7.97 16.76
C GLN A 195 -4.92 -8.45 15.49
N ILE A 196 -4.16 -9.11 14.61
CA ILE A 196 -4.65 -9.63 13.34
C ILE A 196 -4.75 -11.15 13.39
N TYR A 197 -5.94 -11.67 13.08
CA TYR A 197 -6.25 -13.08 13.03
C TYR A 197 -6.50 -13.53 11.59
N MET A 198 -6.12 -14.76 11.26
CA MET A 198 -6.36 -15.39 9.95
C MET A 198 -6.85 -16.83 10.11
N TRP A 199 -7.70 -17.30 9.19
CA TRP A 199 -8.12 -18.71 9.12
C TRP A 199 -8.61 -19.06 7.71
N GLY A 200 -8.87 -20.34 7.47
CA GLY A 200 -9.22 -20.89 6.17
C GLY A 200 -8.03 -21.51 5.43
N GLN A 201 -7.97 -21.32 4.12
CA GLN A 201 -6.90 -21.91 3.29
C GLN A 201 -5.63 -21.05 3.25
N CYS A 202 -4.62 -21.42 4.01
CA CYS A 202 -3.39 -20.64 4.16
C CYS A 202 -2.19 -21.45 3.63
N ARG A 203 -1.64 -21.10 2.45
CA ARG A 203 -0.50 -21.79 1.81
C ARG A 203 -0.69 -23.32 1.71
N GLY A 204 -1.89 -23.76 1.34
CA GLY A 204 -2.23 -25.19 1.21
C GLY A 204 -2.59 -25.88 2.53
N GLN A 205 -2.51 -25.19 3.67
CA GLN A 205 -3.00 -25.68 4.95
C GLN A 205 -4.41 -25.18 5.23
N SER A 206 -5.16 -25.94 6.02
CA SER A 206 -6.52 -25.61 6.43
C SER A 206 -6.52 -25.25 7.92
N VAL A 207 -6.59 -23.94 8.18
CA VAL A 207 -6.64 -23.35 9.52
C VAL A 207 -8.10 -23.21 9.91
N ILE A 208 -8.57 -24.03 10.86
CA ILE A 208 -10.01 -24.18 11.17
C ILE A 208 -10.51 -23.27 12.31
N THR A 209 -9.62 -22.54 12.98
CA THR A 209 -9.92 -21.58 14.04
C THR A 209 -9.11 -20.30 13.81
N PRO A 210 -9.58 -19.12 14.24
CA PRO A 210 -8.82 -17.87 14.13
C PRO A 210 -7.41 -18.01 14.71
N TYR A 211 -6.39 -17.81 13.88
CA TYR A 211 -4.98 -17.92 14.23
C TYR A 211 -4.35 -16.54 14.30
N LEU A 212 -3.70 -16.21 15.43
CA LEU A 212 -3.03 -14.93 15.64
C LEU A 212 -1.78 -14.80 14.76
N THR A 213 -1.64 -13.67 14.08
CA THR A 213 -0.54 -13.38 13.15
C THR A 213 0.39 -12.29 13.68
N HIS A 214 1.51 -12.07 12.98
CA HIS A 214 2.41 -10.95 13.20
C HIS A 214 2.10 -9.71 12.35
N PHE A 215 1.00 -9.73 11.59
CA PHE A 215 0.63 -8.59 10.74
C PHE A 215 0.04 -7.45 11.55
N THR A 216 0.08 -6.25 10.97
CA THR A 216 -0.47 -5.02 11.56
C THR A 216 -1.79 -4.59 10.93
N CYS A 217 -2.11 -5.13 9.74
CA CYS A 217 -3.40 -4.97 9.07
C CYS A 217 -3.87 -6.27 8.42
N THR A 218 -5.17 -6.36 8.09
CA THR A 218 -5.74 -7.54 7.41
C THR A 218 -5.32 -7.63 5.95
N ASP A 219 -4.90 -6.52 5.32
CA ASP A 219 -4.51 -6.49 3.92
C ASP A 219 -3.27 -7.36 3.67
N ASP A 220 -2.32 -7.35 4.62
CA ASP A 220 -1.12 -8.21 4.58
C ASP A 220 -1.47 -9.71 4.55
N VAL A 221 -2.60 -10.10 5.16
CA VAL A 221 -3.07 -11.49 5.13
C VAL A 221 -3.38 -11.90 3.69
N PHE A 222 -4.12 -11.09 2.94
CA PHE A 222 -4.47 -11.44 1.55
C PHE A 222 -3.27 -11.24 0.61
N ALA A 223 -2.38 -10.29 0.88
CA ALA A 223 -1.12 -10.15 0.13
C ALA A 223 -0.22 -11.39 0.27
N CYS A 224 -0.18 -12.01 1.45
CA CYS A 224 0.70 -13.15 1.72
C CYS A 224 0.07 -14.52 1.42
N PHE A 225 -1.27 -14.63 1.50
CA PHE A 225 -1.97 -15.92 1.51
C PHE A 225 -3.04 -16.06 0.42
N SER A 226 -3.38 -15.01 -0.33
CA SER A 226 -4.30 -15.13 -1.48
C SER A 226 -3.55 -15.26 -2.80
N THR A 227 -4.12 -16.05 -3.70
CA THR A 227 -3.62 -16.23 -5.07
C THR A 227 -4.77 -15.99 -6.05
N PRO A 228 -4.76 -14.90 -6.83
CA PRO A 228 -3.75 -13.83 -6.84
C PRO A 228 -3.73 -13.00 -5.53
N ALA A 229 -2.62 -12.32 -5.25
CA ALA A 229 -2.54 -11.34 -4.16
C ALA A 229 -3.49 -10.19 -4.50
N VAL A 230 -4.56 -10.05 -3.74
CA VAL A 230 -5.65 -9.09 -4.00
C VAL A 230 -6.01 -8.33 -2.74
N MET A 231 -6.33 -7.05 -2.92
CA MET A 231 -6.88 -6.21 -1.86
C MET A 231 -8.41 -6.40 -1.84
N TRP A 232 -8.98 -6.56 -0.63
CA TRP A 232 -10.42 -6.81 -0.45
C TRP A 232 -11.22 -5.53 -0.15
N ARG A 233 -10.54 -4.43 0.16
CA ARG A 233 -11.13 -3.09 0.31
C ARG A 233 -11.15 -2.34 -1.03
N LEU A 234 -12.20 -1.54 -1.23
CA LEU A 234 -12.19 -0.52 -2.27
C LEU A 234 -11.20 0.59 -1.87
N LEU A 235 -10.31 1.01 -2.77
CA LEU A 235 -9.48 2.21 -2.57
C LEU A 235 -10.41 3.44 -2.54
N SER A 236 -10.67 3.97 -1.35
CA SER A 236 -11.22 5.32 -1.22
C SER A 236 -10.05 6.29 -1.33
N VAL A 237 -9.93 6.96 -2.48
CA VAL A 237 -9.09 8.15 -2.60
C VAL A 237 -9.96 9.31 -2.12
N GLU A 238 -10.23 9.35 -0.82
CA GLU A 238 -10.67 10.61 -0.22
C GLU A 238 -9.45 11.52 -0.22
N PRO A 239 -9.52 12.72 -0.82
CA PRO A 239 -8.51 13.73 -0.62
C PRO A 239 -8.62 14.14 0.85
N ASP A 240 -7.85 13.50 1.71
CA ASP A 240 -7.71 13.95 3.08
C ASP A 240 -7.21 15.40 3.03
N ASP A 241 -8.00 16.33 3.58
CA ASP A 241 -7.66 17.76 3.70
C ASP A 241 -6.45 18.00 4.65
N HIS A 242 -5.76 16.93 5.07
CA HIS A 242 -4.65 16.97 6.00
C HIS A 242 -3.43 16.26 5.41
N LEU A 243 -2.30 16.97 5.40
CA LEU A 243 -1.00 16.40 5.07
C LEU A 243 -0.60 15.39 6.15
N THR A 244 0.04 14.30 5.75
CA THR A 244 0.73 13.41 6.71
C THR A 244 1.80 14.19 7.48
N VAL A 245 2.27 13.67 8.61
CA VAL A 245 3.36 14.30 9.38
C VAL A 245 4.60 14.50 8.49
N ALA A 246 4.96 13.50 7.67
CA ALA A 246 6.10 13.58 6.76
C ALA A 246 5.92 14.68 5.70
N GLU A 247 4.73 14.79 5.09
CA GLU A 247 4.44 15.84 4.10
C GLU A 247 4.41 17.23 4.72
N SER A 248 3.89 17.33 5.95
CA SER A 248 3.87 18.58 6.71
C SER A 248 5.29 19.05 7.01
N LEU A 249 6.16 18.16 7.51
CA LEU A 249 7.56 18.49 7.76
C LEU A 249 8.31 18.85 6.49
N LYS A 250 8.11 18.08 5.40
CA LYS A 250 8.70 18.39 4.09
C LYS A 250 8.32 19.79 3.60
N LYS A 251 7.06 20.20 3.79
CA LYS A 251 6.59 21.53 3.40
C LYS A 251 7.24 22.66 4.20
N GLU A 252 7.59 22.40 5.46
CA GLU A 252 8.22 23.38 6.35
C GLU A 252 9.77 23.44 6.22
N PHE A 253 10.37 22.60 5.38
CA PHE A 253 11.80 22.69 5.09
C PHE A 253 12.12 23.97 4.32
N ASP A 254 13.18 24.68 4.73
CA ASP A 254 13.62 25.96 4.15
C ASP A 254 12.58 27.10 4.21
N ASN A 255 11.69 27.05 5.22
CA ASN A 255 10.69 28.11 5.46
C ASN A 255 11.21 29.14 6.48
N PRO A 256 11.43 30.41 6.08
CA PRO A 256 11.94 31.44 6.99
C PRO A 256 10.94 31.89 8.07
N ASN A 257 9.64 31.57 7.92
CA ASN A 257 8.61 32.02 8.88
C ASN A 257 8.54 31.15 10.13
N THR A 258 8.94 29.88 10.04
CA THR A 258 8.78 28.87 11.10
C THR A 258 10.11 28.41 11.69
N ALA A 259 11.22 28.63 10.96
CA ALA A 259 12.56 28.25 11.37
C ALA A 259 13.06 29.01 12.61
N ASP A 260 13.81 28.31 13.46
CA ASP A 260 14.49 28.83 14.66
C ASP A 260 16.04 28.75 14.53
N LEU A 261 16.54 28.32 13.37
CA LEU A 261 17.96 28.26 13.04
C LEU A 261 18.15 28.44 11.52
N LYS A 262 19.22 29.12 11.11
CA LYS A 262 19.65 29.20 9.71
C LYS A 262 21.11 28.79 9.53
N PHE A 263 21.40 28.07 8.46
CA PHE A 263 22.76 27.79 8.02
C PHE A 263 23.17 28.76 6.91
N LEU A 264 24.38 29.32 6.99
CA LEU A 264 24.98 30.09 5.89
C LEU A 264 26.00 29.21 5.16
N VAL A 265 25.72 28.87 3.91
CA VAL A 265 26.56 28.00 3.06
C VAL A 265 26.73 28.65 1.69
N ASP A 266 27.96 28.84 1.23
CA ASP A 266 28.28 29.57 -0.03
C ASP A 266 27.53 30.90 -0.18
N GLY A 267 27.37 31.66 0.92
CA GLY A 267 26.67 32.95 0.92
C GLY A 267 25.14 32.85 0.82
N LYS A 268 24.56 31.66 0.89
CA LYS A 268 23.10 31.42 0.88
C LYS A 268 22.62 30.90 2.24
N TYR A 269 21.40 31.27 2.60
CA TYR A 269 20.76 30.82 3.83
C TYR A 269 19.88 29.59 3.59
N ILE A 270 19.91 28.65 4.53
CA ILE A 270 19.01 27.48 4.61
C ILE A 270 18.30 27.52 5.96
N TYR A 271 16.97 27.59 5.96
CA TYR A 271 16.15 27.76 7.16
C TYR A 271 15.65 26.42 7.71
N VAL A 272 15.90 26.14 9.00
CA VAL A 272 15.65 24.83 9.61
C VAL A 272 15.17 24.92 11.07
N HIS A 273 14.75 23.78 11.63
CA HIS A 273 14.21 23.65 12.97
C HIS A 273 15.16 22.86 13.88
N LYS A 274 15.67 23.49 14.96
CA LYS A 274 16.62 22.89 15.93
C LYS A 274 16.12 21.56 16.47
N VAL A 275 14.82 21.48 16.80
CA VAL A 275 14.20 20.27 17.36
C VAL A 275 14.31 19.08 16.41
N LEU A 276 14.05 19.26 15.12
CA LEU A 276 14.14 18.18 14.13
C LEU A 276 15.58 17.70 13.97
N LEU A 277 16.54 18.63 13.90
CA LEU A 277 17.96 18.28 13.80
C LEU A 277 18.42 17.46 15.02
N LYS A 278 18.04 17.87 16.24
CA LYS A 278 18.35 17.16 17.50
C LYS A 278 17.73 15.76 17.60
N ILE A 279 16.59 15.55 16.94
CA ILE A 279 15.90 14.24 16.89
C ILE A 279 16.56 13.32 15.86
N ARG A 280 16.93 13.87 14.70
CA ARG A 280 17.32 13.07 13.53
C ARG A 280 18.82 12.83 13.40
N CYS A 281 19.67 13.67 13.99
CA CYS A 281 21.12 13.62 13.83
C CYS A 281 21.83 13.79 15.19
N GLU A 282 22.61 12.78 15.58
CA GLU A 282 23.32 12.78 16.87
C GLU A 282 24.38 13.89 16.97
N HIS A 283 25.00 14.22 15.83
CA HIS A 283 25.94 15.34 15.74
C HIS A 283 25.27 16.66 16.13
N PHE A 284 24.09 16.96 15.58
CA PHE A 284 23.33 18.15 15.94
C PHE A 284 22.73 18.09 17.34
N ARG A 285 22.37 16.90 17.83
CA ARG A 285 21.94 16.71 19.22
C ARG A 285 23.01 17.18 20.20
N SER A 286 24.27 16.85 19.92
CA SER A 286 25.42 17.27 20.72
C SER A 286 25.75 18.74 20.51
N LEU A 287 25.79 19.21 19.26
CA LEU A 287 26.15 20.59 18.90
C LEU A 287 25.17 21.62 19.47
N LEU A 288 23.86 21.32 19.46
CA LEU A 288 22.80 22.26 19.81
C LEU A 288 22.30 22.11 21.24
N HIS A 289 22.93 21.29 22.09
CA HIS A 289 22.42 20.99 23.44
C HIS A 289 22.31 22.25 24.32
N GLU A 290 23.22 23.21 24.18
CA GLU A 290 23.25 24.45 24.97
C GLU A 290 23.47 25.73 24.12
N SER A 291 23.34 25.66 22.79
CA SER A 291 23.60 26.83 21.94
C SER A 291 22.33 27.66 21.66
N ASP A 292 22.40 28.94 22.01
CA ASP A 292 21.41 29.97 21.64
C ASP A 292 21.68 30.56 20.25
N GLU A 293 22.63 30.01 19.49
CA GLU A 293 22.97 30.48 18.16
C GLU A 293 21.78 30.35 17.20
N GLU A 294 21.46 31.45 16.52
CA GLU A 294 20.42 31.52 15.50
C GLU A 294 20.99 31.33 14.08
N MET A 295 22.33 31.40 13.92
CA MET A 295 23.02 31.23 12.65
C MET A 295 24.29 30.38 12.83
N ILE A 296 24.51 29.41 11.92
CA ILE A 296 25.74 28.62 11.85
C ILE A 296 26.32 28.74 10.44
N GLU A 297 27.62 29.07 10.34
CA GLU A 297 28.33 29.16 9.06
C GLU A 297 29.01 27.83 8.71
N ILE A 298 28.84 27.37 7.47
CA ILE A 298 29.45 26.15 6.94
C ILE A 298 30.28 26.51 5.72
N ASN A 299 31.58 26.26 5.84
CA ASN A 299 32.56 26.58 4.81
C ASN A 299 33.23 25.34 4.20
N GLN A 300 33.01 24.14 4.77
CA GLN A 300 33.65 22.91 4.31
C GLN A 300 32.90 22.22 3.15
N PHE A 301 31.60 22.51 2.99
CA PHE A 301 30.74 21.84 2.03
C PHE A 301 30.03 22.85 1.15
N SER A 302 29.79 22.48 -0.10
CA SER A 302 29.03 23.31 -1.03
C SER A 302 27.55 23.36 -0.64
N TYR A 303 26.86 24.40 -1.08
CA TYR A 303 25.44 24.59 -0.84
C TYR A 303 24.59 23.38 -1.27
N PRO A 304 24.72 22.80 -2.49
CA PRO A 304 23.90 21.65 -2.89
C PRO A 304 24.05 20.44 -1.98
N VAL A 305 25.28 20.19 -1.52
CA VAL A 305 25.61 19.08 -0.62
C VAL A 305 24.96 19.28 0.74
N TYR A 306 25.17 20.45 1.36
CA TYR A 306 24.65 20.70 2.70
C TYR A 306 23.13 20.87 2.71
N TYR A 307 22.55 21.44 1.65
CA TYR A 307 21.10 21.52 1.44
C TYR A 307 20.47 20.14 1.38
N ALA A 308 21.01 19.22 0.56
CA ALA A 308 20.51 17.86 0.46
C ALA A 308 20.64 17.08 1.78
N PHE A 309 21.70 17.33 2.55
CA PHE A 309 21.83 16.75 3.89
C PHE A 309 20.72 17.21 4.84
N LEU A 310 20.45 18.51 4.90
CA LEU A 310 19.38 19.04 5.75
C LEU A 310 18.01 18.58 5.27
N GLU A 311 17.76 18.54 3.96
CA GLU A 311 16.52 18.02 3.38
C GLU A 311 16.30 16.54 3.73
N TYR A 312 17.36 15.74 3.72
CA TYR A 312 17.32 14.33 4.11
C TYR A 312 16.80 14.15 5.55
N LEU A 313 17.22 15.02 6.48
CA LEU A 313 16.76 14.93 7.88
C LEU A 313 15.24 15.15 8.00
N TYR A 314 14.62 15.86 7.05
CA TYR A 314 13.19 16.12 7.03
C TYR A 314 12.41 15.05 6.25
N THR A 315 13.00 14.48 5.21
CA THR A 315 12.25 13.74 4.19
C THR A 315 12.66 12.28 4.03
N ASP A 316 13.76 11.84 4.66
CA ASP A 316 14.38 10.52 4.47
C ASP A 316 14.83 10.21 3.04
N ASN A 317 14.82 11.21 2.15
CA ASN A 317 15.13 11.09 0.73
C ASN A 317 16.22 12.10 0.34
N ILE A 318 16.93 11.81 -0.75
CA ILE A 318 17.92 12.73 -1.34
C ILE A 318 17.62 12.96 -2.81
N SER A 319 17.74 14.21 -3.25
CA SER A 319 17.63 14.61 -4.65
C SER A 319 18.83 15.46 -5.03
N ILE A 320 19.93 14.79 -5.38
CA ILE A 320 21.22 15.41 -5.65
C ILE A 320 21.89 14.75 -6.87
N ALA A 321 22.69 15.52 -7.60
CA ALA A 321 23.47 15.00 -8.73
C ALA A 321 24.50 13.96 -8.24
N PRO A 322 24.84 12.94 -9.05
CA PRO A 322 25.82 11.92 -8.68
C PRO A 322 27.19 12.48 -8.27
N GLU A 323 27.62 13.56 -8.92
CA GLU A 323 28.89 14.24 -8.65
C GLU A 323 28.88 14.91 -7.27
N ASP A 324 27.78 15.58 -6.95
CA ASP A 324 27.59 16.23 -5.64
C ASP A 324 27.30 15.20 -4.53
N ALA A 325 26.73 14.02 -4.87
CA ALA A 325 26.51 12.94 -3.92
C ALA A 325 27.80 12.44 -3.26
N ILE A 326 28.97 12.69 -3.87
CA ILE A 326 30.29 12.42 -3.28
C ILE A 326 30.49 13.28 -2.03
N GLY A 327 30.22 14.59 -2.10
CA GLY A 327 30.34 15.48 -0.95
C GLY A 327 29.35 15.10 0.15
N LEU A 328 28.15 14.66 -0.23
CA LEU A 328 27.15 14.18 0.71
C LEU A 328 27.57 12.86 1.39
N LEU A 329 28.27 11.98 0.67
CA LEU A 329 28.84 10.74 1.21
C LEU A 329 29.92 11.02 2.26
N GLU A 330 30.75 12.05 2.03
CA GLU A 330 31.74 12.53 3.01
C GLU A 330 31.05 13.02 4.29
N LEU A 331 30.04 13.87 4.13
CA LEU A 331 29.25 14.41 5.23
C LEU A 331 28.54 13.29 6.02
N ALA A 332 27.90 12.34 5.32
CA ALA A 332 27.28 11.18 5.93
C ALA A 332 28.26 10.34 6.76
N THR A 333 29.49 10.19 6.27
CA THR A 333 30.55 9.49 7.00
C THR A 333 31.02 10.27 8.22
N LEU A 334 31.19 11.59 8.08
CA LEU A 334 31.59 12.49 9.16
C LEU A 334 30.59 12.48 10.32
N TYR A 335 29.29 12.54 10.00
CA TYR A 335 28.21 12.54 11.00
C TYR A 335 27.69 11.14 11.36
N ARG A 336 28.29 10.09 10.80
CA ARG A 336 27.96 8.67 11.06
C ARG A 336 26.52 8.28 10.69
N GLU A 337 25.99 8.89 9.65
CA GLU A 337 24.66 8.62 9.10
C GLU A 337 24.68 7.46 8.09
N ASN A 338 24.56 6.22 8.60
CA ASN A 338 24.69 5.00 7.78
C ASN A 338 23.64 4.87 6.68
N ARG A 339 22.38 5.27 6.93
CA ARG A 339 21.31 5.19 5.93
C ARG A 339 21.54 6.20 4.80
N LEU A 340 21.97 7.41 5.13
CA LEU A 340 22.36 8.41 4.14
C LEU A 340 23.54 7.92 3.28
N LYS A 341 24.54 7.29 3.91
CA LYS A 341 25.68 6.68 3.19
C LYS A 341 25.21 5.69 2.11
N LEU A 342 24.26 4.82 2.45
CA LEU A 342 23.68 3.86 1.51
C LEU A 342 22.91 4.55 0.37
N LEU A 343 22.12 5.58 0.67
CA LEU A 343 21.40 6.36 -0.33
C LEU A 343 22.37 7.05 -1.31
N CYS A 344 23.42 7.69 -0.81
CA CYS A 344 24.44 8.32 -1.66
C CYS A 344 25.09 7.30 -2.61
N GLN A 345 25.47 6.12 -2.11
CA GLN A 345 26.03 5.05 -2.94
C GLN A 345 25.04 4.57 -4.01
N GLN A 346 23.75 4.50 -3.71
CA GLN A 346 22.72 4.14 -4.69
C GLN A 346 22.55 5.22 -5.76
N THR A 347 22.48 6.50 -5.39
CA THR A 347 22.40 7.62 -6.32
C THR A 347 23.59 7.63 -7.28
N ILE A 348 24.81 7.41 -6.77
CA ILE A 348 26.02 7.34 -7.60
C ILE A 348 25.95 6.14 -8.56
N LYS A 349 25.53 4.96 -8.09
CA LYS A 349 25.40 3.76 -8.94
C LYS A 349 24.37 3.90 -10.05
N GLN A 350 23.29 4.64 -9.79
CA GLN A 350 22.21 4.87 -10.77
C GLN A 350 22.53 5.98 -11.78
N GLY A 351 23.35 6.96 -11.39
CA GLY A 351 23.68 8.12 -12.22
C GLY A 351 25.07 8.10 -12.87
N ILE A 352 25.80 6.98 -12.80
CA ILE A 352 27.08 6.85 -13.49
C ILE A 352 26.89 6.87 -15.02
N CYS A 353 27.72 7.65 -15.71
CA CYS A 353 27.79 7.75 -17.16
C CYS A 353 29.25 7.87 -17.62
N GLU A 354 29.48 7.82 -18.93
CA GLU A 354 30.82 7.85 -19.50
C GLU A 354 31.59 9.13 -19.15
N GLN A 355 30.89 10.25 -18.96
CA GLN A 355 31.49 11.55 -18.66
C GLN A 355 31.91 11.71 -17.19
N ASN A 356 31.19 11.09 -16.24
CA ASN A 356 31.45 11.24 -14.80
C ASN A 356 32.12 10.02 -14.16
N ALA A 357 32.26 8.89 -14.88
CA ALA A 357 32.73 7.63 -14.32
C ALA A 357 34.09 7.73 -13.61
N ILE A 358 35.04 8.49 -14.17
CA ILE A 358 36.37 8.67 -13.57
C ILE A 358 36.34 9.53 -12.32
N VAL A 359 35.52 10.58 -12.30
CA VAL A 359 35.33 11.42 -11.11
C VAL A 359 34.74 10.57 -9.98
N LEU A 360 33.71 9.78 -10.29
CA LEU A 360 33.06 8.87 -9.33
C LEU A 360 34.01 7.76 -8.85
N PHE A 361 34.81 7.18 -9.74
CA PHE A 361 35.83 6.19 -9.38
C PHE A 361 36.88 6.78 -8.44
N SER A 362 37.41 7.95 -8.78
CA SER A 362 38.43 8.64 -7.98
C SER A 362 37.90 8.97 -6.58
N ALA A 363 36.64 9.41 -6.49
CA ALA A 363 35.97 9.62 -5.22
C ALA A 363 35.80 8.33 -4.42
N ALA A 364 35.35 7.25 -5.05
CA ALA A 364 35.18 5.96 -4.36
C ALA A 364 36.48 5.45 -3.73
N VAL A 365 37.61 5.62 -4.42
CA VAL A 365 38.96 5.32 -3.88
C VAL A 365 39.31 6.25 -2.72
N LYS A 366 39.11 7.57 -2.89
CA LYS A 366 39.42 8.58 -1.85
C LYS A 366 38.70 8.30 -0.53
N TYR A 367 37.46 7.81 -0.58
CA TYR A 367 36.62 7.55 0.61
C TYR A 367 36.61 6.09 1.06
N ASP A 368 37.53 5.24 0.55
CA ASP A 368 37.61 3.81 0.88
C ASP A 368 36.27 3.07 0.75
N ALA A 369 35.49 3.42 -0.29
CA ALA A 369 34.19 2.86 -0.57
C ALA A 369 34.32 1.65 -1.51
N GLN A 370 34.83 0.52 -1.00
CA GLN A 370 35.20 -0.67 -1.79
C GLN A 370 34.13 -1.14 -2.78
N ASP A 371 32.87 -1.24 -2.34
CA ASP A 371 31.76 -1.67 -3.20
C ASP A 371 31.43 -0.68 -4.33
N LEU A 372 31.67 0.61 -4.09
CA LEU A 372 31.47 1.66 -5.09
C LEU A 372 32.67 1.72 -6.03
N GLU A 373 33.88 1.58 -5.50
CA GLU A 373 35.13 1.55 -6.27
C GLU A 373 35.08 0.43 -7.31
N GLU A 374 34.76 -0.80 -6.88
CA GLU A 374 34.67 -1.96 -7.77
C GLU A 374 33.59 -1.77 -8.84
N PHE A 375 32.46 -1.16 -8.48
CA PHE A 375 31.37 -0.87 -9.43
C PHE A 375 31.79 0.18 -10.47
N CYS A 376 32.32 1.32 -10.03
CA CYS A 376 32.80 2.38 -10.92
C CYS A 376 33.94 1.87 -11.82
N PHE A 377 34.86 1.08 -11.26
CA PHE A 377 35.94 0.47 -12.02
C PHE A 377 35.42 -0.43 -13.15
N ARG A 378 34.48 -1.33 -12.86
CA ARG A 378 33.86 -2.19 -13.89
C ARG A 378 33.17 -1.38 -14.98
N PHE A 379 32.45 -0.32 -14.60
CA PHE A 379 31.84 0.58 -15.57
C PHE A 379 32.91 1.22 -16.48
N CYS A 380 33.99 1.75 -15.90
CA CYS A 380 35.10 2.34 -16.66
C CYS A 380 35.73 1.34 -17.64
N ILE A 381 35.91 0.07 -17.24
CA ILE A 381 36.48 -0.96 -18.13
C ILE A 381 35.55 -1.27 -19.30
N ASN A 382 34.24 -1.40 -19.04
CA ASN A 382 33.26 -1.70 -20.09
C ASN A 382 33.13 -0.57 -21.13
N HIS A 383 33.38 0.68 -20.72
CA HIS A 383 33.30 1.88 -21.57
C HIS A 383 34.68 2.49 -21.86
N MET A 384 35.75 1.70 -21.75
CA MET A 384 37.14 2.20 -21.74
C MET A 384 37.50 3.10 -22.92
N THR A 385 37.03 2.79 -24.13
CA THR A 385 37.33 3.58 -25.34
C THR A 385 36.88 5.02 -25.22
N ILE A 386 35.72 5.27 -24.59
CA ILE A 386 35.15 6.61 -24.42
C ILE A 386 35.71 7.24 -23.15
N VAL A 387 35.78 6.49 -22.06
CA VAL A 387 36.28 6.96 -20.77
C VAL A 387 37.72 7.48 -20.87
N THR A 388 38.58 6.81 -21.63
CA THR A 388 39.99 7.23 -21.83
C THR A 388 40.15 8.52 -22.62
N GLN A 389 39.10 8.98 -23.32
CA GLN A 389 39.06 10.24 -24.06
C GLN A 389 38.50 11.41 -23.23
N THR A 390 38.03 11.16 -22.01
CA THR A 390 37.48 12.20 -21.14
C THR A 390 38.58 13.05 -20.51
N GLU A 391 38.28 14.33 -20.25
CA GLU A 391 39.17 15.25 -19.53
C GLU A 391 39.50 14.73 -18.13
N ALA A 392 38.50 14.19 -17.42
CA ALA A 392 38.67 13.60 -16.10
C ALA A 392 39.69 12.45 -16.07
N PHE A 393 39.80 11.65 -17.14
CA PHE A 393 40.83 10.60 -17.25
C PHE A 393 42.22 11.20 -17.48
N ALA A 394 42.32 12.26 -18.28
CA ALA A 394 43.58 12.96 -18.53
C ALA A 394 44.12 13.66 -17.28
N GLU A 395 43.23 14.16 -16.42
CA GLU A 395 43.57 14.86 -15.17
C GLU A 395 43.73 13.94 -13.94
N MET A 396 43.61 12.62 -14.11
CA MET A 396 43.76 11.68 -12.99
C MET A 396 45.13 11.80 -12.30
N ASP A 397 45.11 11.69 -10.97
CA ASP A 397 46.32 11.61 -10.17
C ASP A 397 47.24 10.47 -10.64
N SER A 398 48.56 10.72 -10.64
CA SER A 398 49.54 9.81 -11.24
C SER A 398 49.58 8.43 -10.59
N ASP A 399 49.32 8.33 -9.28
CA ASP A 399 49.32 7.05 -8.58
C ASP A 399 47.98 6.34 -8.74
N LEU A 400 46.87 7.10 -8.76
CA LEU A 400 45.56 6.57 -9.11
C LEU A 400 45.55 5.99 -10.53
N LEU A 401 46.18 6.67 -11.49
CA LEU A 401 46.30 6.22 -12.89
C LEU A 401 47.12 4.94 -13.02
N LYS A 402 48.28 4.84 -12.35
CA LYS A 402 49.07 3.60 -12.32
C LYS A 402 48.26 2.44 -11.75
N ASN A 403 47.56 2.67 -10.64
CA ASN A 403 46.71 1.66 -10.00
C ASN A 403 45.56 1.23 -10.91
N PHE A 404 44.90 2.19 -11.57
CA PHE A 404 43.84 1.94 -12.53
C PHE A 404 44.35 1.09 -13.71
N ILE A 405 45.46 1.48 -14.35
CA ILE A 405 46.05 0.73 -15.47
C ILE A 405 46.48 -0.67 -15.03
N SER A 406 47.06 -0.82 -13.84
CA SER A 406 47.44 -2.12 -13.30
C SER A 406 46.22 -3.03 -13.09
N LYS A 407 45.14 -2.50 -12.49
CA LYS A 407 43.87 -3.22 -12.33
C LYS A 407 43.26 -3.57 -13.69
N ALA A 408 43.23 -2.63 -14.64
CA ALA A 408 42.71 -2.83 -16.00
C ALA A 408 43.46 -3.92 -16.76
N SER A 409 44.79 -3.94 -16.65
CA SER A 409 45.64 -4.98 -17.24
C SER A 409 45.31 -6.37 -16.69
N LYS A 410 45.16 -6.50 -15.37
CA LYS A 410 44.74 -7.75 -14.72
C LYS A 410 43.33 -8.19 -15.14
N ALA A 411 42.44 -7.23 -15.35
CA ALA A 411 41.07 -7.47 -15.84
C ALA A 411 41.01 -7.83 -17.34
N GLY A 412 42.14 -7.82 -18.05
CA GLY A 412 42.22 -8.22 -19.46
C GLY A 412 41.82 -7.13 -20.46
N ALA A 413 41.70 -5.87 -20.02
CA ALA A 413 41.20 -4.78 -20.85
C ALA A 413 42.12 -4.39 -22.03
N PHE A 414 43.39 -4.83 -22.01
CA PHE A 414 44.40 -4.55 -23.05
C PHE A 414 44.79 -5.78 -23.87
N LYS A 415 44.03 -6.88 -23.80
CA LYS A 415 44.28 -8.05 -24.66
C LYS A 415 43.67 -7.79 -26.04
N ASN A 416 44.53 -7.73 -27.05
CA ASN A 416 44.16 -7.73 -28.47
C ASN A 416 43.46 -9.03 -28.87
#